data_AF-A0A354MX32-F1
#
_entry.id   AF-A0A354MX32-F1
#
_cell.length_a   1.000
_cell.length_b   1.000
_cell.length_c   1.000
_cell.angle_alpha   90.00
_cell.angle_beta   90.00
_cell.angle_gamma   90.00
#
_symmetry.space_group_name_H-M   'P 1'
#
loop_
_entity.id
_entity.type
_entity.pdbx_description
1 polymer ?
#
loop_
_entity_poly.entity_id
_entity_poly.type
_entity_poly.pdbx_seq_one_letter_code
_entity_poly.pdbx_strand_id
1 'polypeptide(L)'
;NDMRFSDEKLEAARNFANKLWNASRFVLMNLEEGDSATLPDLSELAPEDRWILSRLSRTVKSVTANIEHFELGIALSEIYDFTWDLFCDWYIEMAKSRIFERGTKEAATARRVLLYVLTAILKLLHPYMPFITEEIYQALPHDTPSIMISSYPVYDESLVFPTEEEEVDR
;
A
#
# COMPACT_ATOMS: atom_id res chain seq x y z
N ASN A 1 28.83 5.09 -6.84
CA ASN A 1 29.00 4.94 -5.38
C ASN A 1 29.29 3.48 -5.10
N ASP A 2 30.37 3.16 -4.38
CA ASP A 2 30.67 1.77 -4.02
C ASP A 2 29.85 1.40 -2.77
N MET A 3 29.02 0.35 -2.86
CA MET A 3 28.21 -0.10 -1.73
C MET A 3 28.89 -1.27 -1.04
N ARG A 4 29.36 -1.02 0.18
CA ARG A 4 29.85 -2.09 1.05
C ARG A 4 28.71 -3.00 1.46
N PHE A 5 28.97 -4.30 1.37
CA PHE A 5 28.15 -5.33 2.00
C PHE A 5 28.06 -5.06 3.51
N SER A 6 26.87 -5.28 4.07
CA SER A 6 26.57 -5.05 5.48
C SER A 6 25.46 -6.01 5.92
N ASP A 7 25.73 -6.80 6.96
CA ASP A 7 24.74 -7.70 7.55
C ASP A 7 23.55 -6.93 8.13
N GLU A 8 23.79 -5.74 8.69
CA GLU A 8 22.73 -4.85 9.20
C GLU A 8 21.73 -4.48 8.09
N LYS A 9 22.20 -4.24 6.86
CA LYS A 9 21.32 -3.97 5.72
C LYS A 9 20.50 -5.19 5.31
N LEU A 10 21.07 -6.40 5.40
CA LEU A 10 20.33 -7.64 5.13
C LEU A 10 19.24 -7.86 6.19
N GLU A 11 19.56 -7.61 7.46
CA GLU A 11 18.59 -7.70 8.55
C GLU A 11 17.46 -6.69 8.38
N ALA A 12 17.77 -5.44 8.02
CA ALA A 12 16.76 -4.42 7.73
C ALA A 12 15.84 -4.85 6.58
N ALA A 13 16.41 -5.36 5.48
CA ALA A 13 15.62 -5.86 4.33
C ALA A 13 14.72 -7.04 4.72
N ARG A 14 15.22 -7.99 5.53
CA ARG A 14 14.43 -9.11 6.05
C ARG A 14 13.28 -8.61 6.94
N ASN A 15 13.55 -7.65 7.82
CA ASN A 15 12.55 -7.09 8.73
C ASN A 15 11.46 -6.37 7.94
N PHE A 16 11.81 -5.68 6.86
CA PHE A 16 10.84 -5.09 5.93
C PHE A 16 9.95 -6.12 5.26
N ALA A 17 10.54 -7.20 4.72
CA ALA A 17 9.78 -8.30 4.14
C ALA A 17 8.78 -8.90 5.15
N ASN A 18 9.21 -9.10 6.40
CA ASN A 18 8.33 -9.56 7.48
C ASN A 18 7.22 -8.57 7.82
N LYS A 19 7.51 -7.26 7.84
CA LYS A 19 6.51 -6.21 8.08
C LYS A 19 5.44 -6.23 6.99
N LEU A 20 5.85 -6.29 5.71
CA LEU A 20 4.95 -6.41 4.56
C LEU A 20 4.07 -7.68 4.66
N TRP A 21 4.68 -8.82 4.99
CA TRP A 21 3.96 -10.08 5.18
C TRP A 21 2.91 -9.99 6.29
N ASN A 22 3.26 -9.40 7.44
CA ASN A 22 2.33 -9.25 8.56
C ASN A 22 1.18 -8.31 8.23
N ALA A 23 1.45 -7.17 7.57
CA ALA A 23 0.41 -6.26 7.10
C ALA A 23 -0.54 -6.96 6.11
N SER A 24 0.02 -7.74 5.18
CA SER A 24 -0.76 -8.49 4.20
C SER A 24 -1.65 -9.55 4.84
N ARG A 25 -1.12 -10.28 5.83
CA ARG A 25 -1.91 -11.22 6.62
C ARG A 25 -3.04 -10.54 7.37
N PHE A 26 -2.79 -9.36 7.95
CA PHE A 26 -3.83 -8.60 8.63
C PHE A 26 -4.96 -8.24 7.66
N VAL A 27 -4.65 -7.73 6.47
CA VAL A 27 -5.66 -7.42 5.45
C VAL A 27 -6.42 -8.68 5.06
N LEU A 28 -5.72 -9.74 4.66
CA LEU A 28 -6.32 -11.01 4.21
C LEU A 28 -7.26 -11.62 5.25
N MET A 29 -6.87 -11.63 6.53
CA MET A 29 -7.69 -12.22 7.61
C MET A 29 -8.98 -11.43 7.89
N ASN A 30 -9.06 -10.17 7.45
CA ASN A 30 -10.21 -9.33 7.69
C ASN A 30 -11.16 -9.23 6.49
N LEU A 31 -10.71 -9.59 5.27
CA LEU A 31 -11.54 -9.59 4.08
C LEU A 31 -12.81 -10.44 4.24
N GLU A 32 -13.89 -10.01 3.61
CA GLU A 32 -15.16 -10.74 3.50
C GLU A 32 -15.44 -11.10 2.04
N GLU A 33 -16.39 -12.02 1.83
CA GLU A 33 -16.78 -12.45 0.49
C GLU A 33 -17.29 -11.27 -0.34
N GLY A 34 -16.75 -11.11 -1.56
CA GLY A 34 -17.10 -10.02 -2.47
C GLY A 34 -16.21 -8.78 -2.34
N ASP A 35 -15.32 -8.71 -1.35
CA ASP A 35 -14.30 -7.66 -1.31
C ASP A 35 -13.36 -7.81 -2.52
N SER A 36 -13.04 -6.68 -3.16
CA SER A 36 -12.12 -6.61 -4.30
C SER A 36 -11.20 -5.41 -4.16
N ALA A 37 -10.05 -5.47 -4.83
CA ALA A 37 -9.08 -4.38 -4.89
C ALA A 37 -9.56 -3.19 -5.75
N THR A 38 -10.87 -2.95 -5.82
CA THR A 38 -11.48 -1.80 -6.50
C THR A 38 -11.90 -0.79 -5.46
N LEU A 39 -11.54 0.48 -5.65
CA LEU A 39 -11.91 1.56 -4.75
C LEU A 39 -13.44 1.66 -4.56
N PRO A 40 -13.91 1.91 -3.32
CA PRO A 40 -15.28 2.34 -3.05
C PRO A 40 -15.61 3.67 -3.74
N ASP A 41 -16.89 4.04 -3.73
CA ASP A 41 -17.28 5.38 -4.17
C ASP A 41 -16.59 6.43 -3.28
N LEU A 42 -16.05 7.49 -3.89
CA LEU A 42 -15.30 8.51 -3.15
C LEU A 42 -16.17 9.17 -2.06
N SER A 43 -17.49 9.22 -2.21
CA SER A 43 -18.41 9.75 -1.20
C SER A 43 -18.56 8.85 0.04
N GLU A 44 -18.12 7.60 -0.03
CA GLU A 44 -18.18 6.61 1.06
C GLU A 44 -16.91 6.60 1.92
N LEU A 45 -15.85 7.28 1.46
CA LEU A 45 -14.54 7.32 2.12
C LEU A 45 -14.59 8.16 3.40
N ALA A 46 -14.03 7.60 4.47
CA ALA A 46 -13.75 8.33 5.69
C ALA A 46 -12.52 9.25 5.50
N PRO A 47 -12.30 10.25 6.38
CA PRO A 47 -11.16 11.15 6.29
C PRO A 47 -9.81 10.42 6.22
N GLU A 48 -9.60 9.38 7.01
CA GLU A 48 -8.36 8.60 7.01
C GLU A 48 -8.18 7.77 5.72
N ASP A 49 -9.26 7.40 5.03
CA ASP A 49 -9.19 6.72 3.74
C ASP A 49 -8.72 7.69 2.65
N ARG A 50 -9.28 8.91 2.65
CA ARG A 50 -8.86 9.98 1.74
C ARG A 50 -7.39 10.33 1.96
N TRP A 51 -7.00 10.45 3.23
CA TRP A 51 -5.61 10.71 3.61
C TRP A 51 -4.65 9.67 3.00
N ILE A 52 -4.86 8.37 3.25
CA ILE A 52 -3.92 7.35 2.75
C ILE A 52 -3.92 7.27 1.22
N LEU A 53 -5.06 7.48 0.56
CA LEU A 53 -5.16 7.49 -0.90
C LEU A 53 -4.43 8.69 -1.51
N SER A 54 -4.51 9.85 -0.86
CA SER A 54 -3.76 11.05 -1.26
C SER A 54 -2.26 10.82 -1.14
N ARG A 55 -1.81 10.27 0.00
CA ARG A 55 -0.41 9.90 0.20
C ARG A 55 0.06 8.87 -0.82
N LEU A 56 -0.75 7.84 -1.09
CA LEU A 56 -0.45 6.83 -2.10
C LEU A 56 -0.29 7.45 -3.48
N SER A 57 -1.23 8.29 -3.92
CA SER A 57 -1.19 8.92 -5.24
C SER A 57 0.08 9.76 -5.42
N ARG A 58 0.47 10.53 -4.39
CA ARG A 58 1.74 11.27 -4.38
C ARG A 58 2.97 10.35 -4.41
N THR A 59 2.97 9.27 -3.63
CA THR A 59 4.05 8.27 -3.64
C THR A 59 4.19 7.65 -5.01
N VAL A 60 3.09 7.24 -5.65
CA VAL A 60 3.10 6.70 -7.02
C VAL A 60 3.74 7.70 -7.99
N LYS A 61 3.33 8.98 -7.94
CA LYS A 61 3.91 10.03 -8.79
C LYS A 61 5.43 10.16 -8.61
N SER A 62 5.90 10.20 -7.36
CA SER A 62 7.33 10.37 -7.04
C SER A 62 8.14 9.15 -7.43
N VAL A 63 7.67 7.96 -7.07
CA VAL A 63 8.31 6.67 -7.36
C VAL A 63 8.42 6.46 -8.87
N THR A 64 7.35 6.72 -9.63
CA THR A 64 7.38 6.63 -11.09
C THR A 64 8.44 7.56 -11.68
N ALA A 65 8.48 8.83 -11.25
CA ALA A 65 9.49 9.77 -11.71
C ALA A 65 10.90 9.31 -11.36
N ASN A 66 11.13 8.83 -10.12
CA ASN A 66 12.44 8.32 -9.69
C ASN A 66 12.87 7.09 -10.51
N ILE A 67 11.96 6.17 -10.82
CA ILE A 67 12.26 5.01 -11.68
C ILE A 67 12.61 5.45 -13.10
N GLU A 68 11.86 6.40 -13.69
CA GLU A 68 12.14 6.94 -15.03
C GLU A 68 13.50 7.63 -15.13
N HIS A 69 13.98 8.22 -14.04
CA HIS A 69 15.29 8.86 -13.94
C HIS A 69 16.40 7.92 -13.47
N PHE A 70 16.12 6.62 -13.32
CA PHE A 70 17.05 5.59 -12.82
C PHE A 70 17.51 5.80 -11.36
N GLU A 71 16.77 6.58 -10.58
CA GLU A 71 17.00 6.82 -9.15
C GLU A 71 16.34 5.74 -8.27
N LEU A 72 16.66 4.47 -8.55
CA LEU A 72 16.00 3.30 -7.95
C LEU A 72 16.12 3.24 -6.42
N GLY A 73 17.23 3.75 -5.86
CA GLY A 73 17.43 3.80 -4.41
C GLY A 73 16.49 4.77 -3.71
N ILE A 74 16.21 5.92 -4.35
CA ILE A 74 15.27 6.93 -3.84
C ILE A 74 13.85 6.39 -3.94
N ALA A 75 13.48 5.83 -5.09
CA ALA A 75 12.20 5.16 -5.28
C ALA A 75 11.93 4.09 -4.21
N LEU A 76 12.90 3.21 -3.94
CA LEU A 76 12.75 2.19 -2.90
C LEU A 76 12.58 2.79 -1.49
N SER A 77 13.31 3.87 -1.17
CA SER A 77 13.16 4.57 0.11
C SER A 77 11.75 5.14 0.27
N GLU A 78 11.21 5.78 -0.76
CA GLU A 78 9.85 6.34 -0.71
C GLU A 78 8.78 5.25 -0.54
N ILE A 79 8.93 4.12 -1.23
CA ILE A 79 8.02 2.98 -1.06
C ILE A 79 8.14 2.41 0.36
N TYR A 80 9.36 2.31 0.89
CA TYR A 80 9.63 1.84 2.25
C TYR A 80 8.93 2.74 3.28
N ASP A 81 9.17 4.06 3.22
CA ASP A 81 8.62 5.04 4.15
C ASP A 81 7.09 5.06 4.07
N PHE A 82 6.52 5.04 2.87
CA PHE A 82 5.06 4.94 2.69
C PHE A 82 4.49 3.65 3.30
N THR A 83 5.13 2.51 3.04
CA THR A 83 4.63 1.20 3.50
C THR A 83 4.75 1.06 5.01
N TRP A 84 5.90 1.44 5.58
CA TRP A 84 6.17 1.25 6.99
C TRP A 84 5.42 2.27 7.84
N ASP A 85 5.66 3.56 7.59
CA ASP A 85 5.18 4.62 8.47
C ASP A 85 3.70 4.89 8.17
N LEU A 86 3.36 5.20 6.91
CA LEU A 86 2.01 5.68 6.60
C LEU A 86 0.98 4.54 6.54
N PHE A 87 1.28 3.45 5.86
CA PHE A 87 0.34 2.35 5.72
C PHE A 87 0.27 1.48 6.98
N CYS A 88 1.41 0.94 7.45
CA CYS A 88 1.39 0.00 8.55
C CYS A 88 1.21 0.65 9.93
N ASP A 89 1.95 1.70 10.24
CA ASP A 89 1.93 2.28 11.59
C ASP A 89 0.74 3.23 11.80
N TRP A 90 0.28 3.90 10.75
CA TRP A 90 -0.83 4.85 10.84
C TRP A 90 -2.16 4.31 10.27
N TYR A 91 -2.24 4.04 8.97
CA TYR A 91 -3.53 3.74 8.33
C TYR A 91 -4.18 2.46 8.84
N ILE A 92 -3.41 1.36 8.95
CA ILE A 92 -3.93 0.11 9.51
C ILE A 92 -4.49 0.34 10.92
N GLU A 93 -3.79 1.09 11.75
CA GLU A 93 -4.25 1.37 13.13
C GLU A 93 -5.52 2.21 13.16
N MET A 94 -5.65 3.23 12.30
CA MET A 94 -6.87 4.04 12.18
C MET A 94 -8.07 3.21 11.69
N ALA A 95 -7.86 2.34 10.70
CA ALA A 95 -8.91 1.53 10.08
C ALA A 95 -9.42 0.39 10.98
N LYS A 96 -8.65 -0.06 11.98
CA LYS A 96 -9.01 -1.19 12.86
C LYS A 96 -10.38 -1.05 13.50
N SER A 97 -10.72 0.14 13.99
CA SER A 97 -12.00 0.40 14.64
C SER A 97 -13.18 0.06 13.73
N ARG A 98 -13.15 0.55 12.49
CA ARG A 98 -14.18 0.29 11.47
C ARG A 98 -14.20 -1.17 11.01
N ILE A 99 -13.04 -1.80 10.81
CA ILE A 99 -12.97 -3.19 10.34
C ILE A 99 -13.64 -4.17 11.33
N PHE A 100 -13.55 -3.89 12.63
CA PHE A 100 -14.16 -4.74 13.66
C PHE A 100 -15.69 -4.58 13.76
N GLU A 101 -16.27 -3.54 13.16
CA GLU A 101 -17.71 -3.35 13.04
C GLU A 101 -18.29 -4.12 11.84
N ARG A 102 -18.13 -5.45 11.85
CA ARG A 102 -18.50 -6.33 10.73
C ARG A 102 -19.97 -6.16 10.31
N GLY A 103 -20.21 -6.31 9.00
CA GLY A 103 -21.54 -6.18 8.38
C GLY A 103 -22.00 -4.74 8.14
N THR A 104 -21.22 -3.74 8.54
CA THR A 104 -21.49 -2.32 8.22
C THR A 104 -20.91 -1.94 6.86
N LYS A 105 -21.44 -0.85 6.29
CA LYS A 105 -20.92 -0.29 5.03
C LYS A 105 -19.52 0.29 5.25
N GLU A 106 -19.31 0.91 6.38
CA GLU A 106 -18.07 1.53 6.82
C GLU A 106 -16.94 0.51 6.95
N ALA A 107 -17.23 -0.67 7.51
CA ALA A 107 -16.28 -1.78 7.56
C ALA A 107 -15.91 -2.27 6.15
N ALA A 108 -16.89 -2.41 5.26
CA ALA A 108 -16.65 -2.83 3.88
C ALA A 108 -15.78 -1.80 3.11
N THR A 109 -16.06 -0.51 3.27
CA THR A 109 -15.24 0.57 2.72
C THR A 109 -13.79 0.47 3.20
N ALA A 110 -13.57 0.38 4.52
CA ALA A 110 -12.23 0.31 5.10
C ALA A 110 -11.43 -0.90 4.59
N ARG A 111 -12.06 -2.08 4.50
CA ARG A 111 -11.39 -3.28 3.96
C ARG A 111 -11.01 -3.14 2.48
N ARG A 112 -11.89 -2.56 1.66
CA ARG A 112 -11.62 -2.33 0.24
C ARG A 112 -10.52 -1.31 0.02
N VAL A 113 -10.46 -0.23 0.83
CA VAL A 113 -9.37 0.74 0.76
C VAL A 113 -8.05 0.11 1.21
N LEU A 114 -8.03 -0.65 2.31
CA LEU A 114 -6.85 -1.42 2.73
C LEU A 114 -6.33 -2.35 1.64
N LEU A 115 -7.23 -3.10 1.00
CA LEU A 115 -6.89 -4.01 -0.08
C LEU A 115 -6.34 -3.25 -1.28
N TYR A 116 -6.98 -2.15 -1.69
CA TYR A 116 -6.51 -1.30 -2.79
C TYR A 116 -5.10 -0.76 -2.54
N VAL A 117 -4.86 -0.17 -1.35
CA VAL A 117 -3.55 0.40 -0.99
C VAL A 117 -2.49 -0.68 -0.91
N LEU A 118 -2.80 -1.84 -0.30
CA LEU A 118 -1.88 -2.97 -0.24
C LEU A 118 -1.52 -3.48 -1.65
N THR A 119 -2.50 -3.67 -2.53
CA THR A 119 -2.25 -4.10 -3.91
C THR A 119 -1.35 -3.10 -4.65
N ALA A 120 -1.53 -1.79 -4.43
CA ALA A 120 -0.64 -0.78 -5.01
C ALA A 120 0.79 -0.89 -4.44
N ILE A 121 0.96 -1.05 -3.13
CA ILE A 121 2.27 -1.27 -2.49
C ILE A 121 2.98 -2.47 -3.11
N LEU A 122 2.28 -3.60 -3.25
CA LEU A 122 2.86 -4.82 -3.85
C LEU A 122 3.36 -4.58 -5.26
N LYS A 123 2.57 -3.87 -6.09
CA LYS A 123 2.96 -3.53 -7.46
C LYS A 123 4.15 -2.57 -7.50
N LEU A 124 4.20 -1.57 -6.63
CA LEU A 124 5.35 -0.66 -6.51
C LEU A 124 6.63 -1.40 -6.09
N LEU A 125 6.52 -2.34 -5.14
CA LEU A 125 7.63 -3.15 -4.64
C LEU A 125 8.07 -4.28 -5.57
N HIS A 126 7.22 -4.72 -6.50
CA HIS A 126 7.47 -5.91 -7.30
C HIS A 126 8.82 -5.90 -8.06
N PRO A 127 9.27 -4.78 -8.66
CA PRO A 127 10.61 -4.70 -9.27
C PRO A 127 11.78 -4.95 -8.30
N TYR A 128 11.56 -4.77 -7.00
CA TYR A 128 12.57 -4.90 -5.94
C TYR A 128 12.46 -6.23 -5.18
N MET A 129 11.24 -6.72 -4.97
CA MET A 129 10.93 -7.87 -4.12
C MET A 129 9.98 -8.86 -4.81
N PRO A 130 10.38 -9.44 -5.97
CA PRO A 130 9.44 -10.11 -6.87
C PRO A 130 8.76 -11.33 -6.27
N PHE A 131 9.48 -12.15 -5.49
CA PHE A 131 8.95 -13.42 -4.98
C PHE A 131 7.88 -13.23 -3.88
N ILE A 132 8.16 -12.40 -2.87
CA ILE A 132 7.22 -12.19 -1.78
C ILE A 132 6.00 -11.38 -2.21
N THR A 133 6.18 -10.41 -3.11
CA THR A 133 5.06 -9.63 -3.64
C THR A 133 4.14 -10.48 -4.52
N GLU A 134 4.70 -11.39 -5.33
CA GLU A 134 3.92 -12.39 -6.08
C GLU A 134 3.14 -13.31 -5.13
N GLU A 135 3.81 -13.92 -4.15
CA GLU A 135 3.16 -14.83 -3.19
C GLU A 135 1.99 -14.16 -2.47
N ILE A 136 2.18 -12.93 -2.00
CA ILE A 136 1.11 -12.17 -1.33
C ILE A 136 -0.02 -11.84 -2.32
N TYR A 137 0.32 -11.37 -3.52
CA TYR A 137 -0.67 -10.99 -4.53
C TYR A 137 -1.59 -12.16 -4.91
N GLN A 138 -1.02 -13.36 -5.08
CA GLN A 138 -1.78 -14.58 -5.36
C GLN A 138 -2.75 -14.97 -4.24
N ALA A 139 -2.45 -14.61 -2.99
CA ALA A 139 -3.30 -14.90 -1.85
C ALA A 139 -4.46 -13.89 -1.67
N LEU A 140 -4.37 -12.70 -2.29
CA LEU A 140 -5.38 -11.64 -2.21
C LEU A 140 -6.32 -11.70 -3.43
N PRO A 141 -7.52 -11.08 -3.38
CA PRO A 141 -8.31 -10.86 -4.58
C PRO A 141 -7.52 -10.06 -5.63
N HIS A 142 -7.33 -10.62 -6.82
CA HIS A 142 -6.52 -10.06 -7.89
C HIS A 142 -7.17 -10.22 -9.27
N ASP A 143 -6.80 -9.37 -10.22
CA ASP A 143 -7.38 -9.29 -11.57
C ASP A 143 -6.55 -10.03 -12.64
N THR A 144 -5.28 -10.29 -12.37
CA THR A 144 -4.37 -10.97 -13.30
C THR A 144 -3.76 -12.24 -12.71
N PRO A 145 -3.45 -13.26 -13.53
CA PRO A 145 -2.80 -14.49 -13.06
C PRO A 145 -1.43 -14.31 -12.38
N SER A 146 -0.78 -13.16 -12.55
CA SER A 146 0.49 -12.81 -11.90
C SER A 146 0.62 -11.29 -11.80
N ILE A 147 1.27 -10.81 -10.75
CA ILE A 147 1.54 -9.37 -10.57
C ILE A 147 2.48 -8.84 -11.64
N MET A 148 3.35 -9.68 -12.23
CA MET A 148 4.26 -9.33 -13.33
C MET A 148 3.54 -8.77 -14.57
N ILE A 149 2.31 -9.22 -14.83
CA ILE A 149 1.50 -8.78 -15.98
C ILE A 149 0.38 -7.82 -15.57
N SER A 150 0.32 -7.44 -14.29
CA SER A 150 -0.63 -6.45 -13.81
C SER A 150 -0.22 -5.05 -14.26
N SER A 151 -1.20 -4.16 -14.41
CA SER A 151 -0.90 -2.75 -14.71
C SER A 151 -0.22 -2.10 -13.51
N TYR A 152 0.88 -1.39 -13.77
CA TYR A 152 1.61 -0.61 -12.75
C TYR A 152 0.73 0.55 -12.25
N PRO A 153 0.83 0.95 -10.96
CA PRO A 153 0.08 2.09 -10.44
C PRO A 153 0.39 3.38 -11.20
N VAL A 154 -0.64 4.20 -11.42
CA VAL A 154 -0.54 5.48 -12.13
C VAL A 154 -1.04 6.58 -11.20
N TYR A 155 -0.38 7.74 -11.24
CA TYR A 155 -0.82 8.93 -10.52
C TYR A 155 -2.24 9.32 -10.92
N ASP A 156 -3.09 9.55 -9.93
CA ASP A 156 -4.46 10.00 -10.12
C ASP A 156 -4.70 11.26 -9.29
N GLU A 157 -4.90 12.39 -9.97
CA GLU A 157 -5.17 13.69 -9.34
C GLU A 157 -6.51 13.70 -8.59
N SER A 158 -7.49 12.87 -9.00
CA SER A 158 -8.77 12.77 -8.33
C SER A 158 -8.69 12.11 -6.94
N LEU A 159 -7.57 11.44 -6.66
CA LEU A 159 -7.27 10.85 -5.36
C LEU A 159 -6.41 11.75 -4.48
N VAL A 160 -6.16 13.01 -4.88
CA VAL A 160 -5.43 13.97 -4.04
C VAL A 160 -6.42 14.77 -3.19
N PHE A 161 -6.27 14.67 -1.87
CA PHE A 161 -7.16 15.24 -0.86
C PHE A 161 -6.36 16.15 0.12
N PRO A 162 -6.03 17.39 -0.27
CA PRO A 162 -5.15 18.26 0.52
C PRO A 162 -5.70 18.61 1.90
N THR A 163 -7.02 18.73 2.05
CA THR A 163 -7.66 19.04 3.33
C THR A 163 -7.41 17.92 4.34
N GLU A 164 -7.65 16.66 3.94
CA GLU A 164 -7.46 15.50 4.78
C GLU A 164 -5.98 15.21 5.06
N GLU A 165 -5.07 15.57 4.14
CA GLU A 165 -3.63 15.62 4.43
C GLU A 165 -3.31 16.58 5.59
N GLU A 166 -3.81 17.81 5.54
CA GLU A 166 -3.56 18.79 6.59
C GLU A 166 -4.20 18.44 7.94
N GLU A 167 -5.36 17.77 7.92
CA GLU A 167 -6.08 17.42 9.14
C GLU A 167 -5.45 16.24 9.89
N VAL A 168 -5.00 15.21 9.16
CA VAL A 168 -4.43 13.99 9.76
C VAL A 168 -2.94 14.16 10.11
N ASP A 169 -2.19 14.99 9.37
CA ASP A 169 -0.77 15.23 9.65
C ASP A 169 -0.52 16.17 10.85
N ARG A 170 -1.56 16.78 11.43
CA ARG A 170 -1.50 17.68 12.60
C ARG A 170 -1.47 16.94 13.93
#